data_AF-A0A7X6A929-F1
#
_entry.id   AF-A0A7X6A929-F1
#
_cell.length_a   1.000
_cell.length_b   1.000
_cell.length_c   1.000
_cell.angle_alpha   90.00
_cell.angle_beta   90.00
_cell.angle_gamma   90.00
#
_symmetry.space_group_name_H-M   'P 1'
#
loop_
_entity.id
_entity.type
_entity.pdbx_description
1 polymer ?
#
loop_
_entity_poly.entity_id
_entity_poly.type
_entity_poly.pdbx_seq_one_letter_code
_entity_poly.pdbx_strand_id
1 'polypeptide(L)'
;SMGAAESTRAALSGAEIECTDCHGNSDPSGPAGPHGSRVQFILTARYTTVDGSPESVAAYELCYTCHDRNLILDSTVFPEHRLHVEERRASCATCHNAHGSVNNRALIRFGEETILSGVSPSLSTGRLVFESDVAGSGTCYLTCHGWDHAPATYGAASPSLETARPNPYPNAIRPRTER
;
A
#
# COMPACT_ATOMS: atom_id res chain seq x y z
N SER A 1 -13.04 3.62 22.20
CA SER A 1 -12.19 3.88 21.03
C SER A 1 -11.41 2.62 20.74
N MET A 2 -11.88 1.79 19.81
CA MET A 2 -11.11 0.64 19.33
C MET A 2 -10.18 1.19 18.24
N GLY A 3 -8.86 1.15 18.46
CA GLY A 3 -7.88 1.55 17.45
C GLY A 3 -7.94 0.62 16.23
N ALA A 4 -7.39 1.05 15.10
CA ALA A 4 -7.30 0.19 13.91
C ALA A 4 -6.55 -1.11 14.25
N ALA A 5 -6.98 -2.21 13.63
CA ALA A 5 -6.35 -3.50 13.81
C ALA A 5 -4.92 -3.46 13.23
N GLU A 6 -3.98 -4.09 13.92
CA GLU A 6 -2.63 -4.23 13.42
C GLU A 6 -2.58 -5.40 12.43
N SER A 7 -1.99 -5.16 11.25
CA SER A 7 -1.98 -6.18 10.19
C SER A 7 -0.85 -7.19 10.34
N THR A 8 0.09 -6.98 11.27
CA THR A 8 1.15 -7.95 11.56
C THR A 8 0.56 -9.19 12.22
N ARG A 9 1.07 -10.36 11.87
CA ARG A 9 0.67 -11.63 12.49
C ARG A 9 0.90 -11.55 14.01
N ALA A 10 -0.06 -12.02 14.80
CA ALA A 10 -0.02 -11.92 16.26
C ALA A 10 1.26 -12.53 16.89
N ALA A 11 1.82 -13.58 16.28
CA ALA A 11 3.06 -14.22 16.74
C ALA A 11 4.32 -13.32 16.62
N LEU A 12 4.24 -12.23 15.86
CA LEU A 12 5.33 -11.28 15.62
C LEU A 12 5.10 -9.95 16.34
N SER A 13 4.10 -9.88 17.23
CA SER A 13 3.83 -8.66 18.00
C SER A 13 5.04 -8.31 18.87
N GLY A 14 5.56 -7.09 18.70
CA GLY A 14 6.75 -6.61 19.41
C GLY A 14 8.09 -7.14 18.88
N ALA A 15 8.10 -7.85 17.75
CA ALA A 15 9.34 -8.24 17.09
C ALA A 15 9.99 -7.04 16.36
N GLU A 16 11.31 -6.99 16.34
CA GLU A 16 12.09 -6.07 15.51
C GLU A 16 12.32 -6.69 14.11
N ILE A 17 12.37 -5.84 13.09
CA ILE A 17 12.66 -6.25 11.72
C ILE A 17 14.14 -6.05 11.45
N GLU A 18 14.81 -7.10 10.99
CA GLU A 18 16.20 -7.09 10.58
C GLU A 18 16.33 -7.07 9.06
N CYS A 19 17.47 -6.57 8.57
CA CYS A 19 17.77 -6.57 7.13
C CYS A 19 17.63 -7.97 6.51
N THR A 20 17.98 -9.01 7.28
CA THR A 20 17.99 -10.40 6.84
C THR A 20 16.61 -11.06 6.78
N ASP A 21 15.59 -10.46 7.37
CA ASP A 21 14.21 -10.95 7.26
C ASP A 21 13.70 -10.77 5.83
N CYS A 22 14.12 -9.68 5.19
CA CYS A 22 13.80 -9.35 3.80
C CYS A 22 14.88 -9.80 2.82
N HIS A 23 16.15 -9.62 3.16
CA HIS A 23 17.27 -9.89 2.25
C HIS A 23 18.04 -11.16 2.64
N GLY A 24 18.12 -12.13 1.73
CA GLY A 24 18.74 -13.41 2.04
C GLY A 24 18.71 -14.38 0.88
N ASN A 25 18.49 -15.66 1.20
CA ASN A 25 18.36 -16.72 0.22
C ASN A 25 16.88 -17.11 0.08
N SER A 26 16.36 -17.09 -1.15
CA SER A 26 14.99 -17.52 -1.45
C SER A 26 14.81 -19.04 -1.49
N ASP A 27 15.89 -19.80 -1.34
CA ASP A 27 15.89 -21.25 -1.22
C ASP A 27 16.08 -21.63 0.26
N PRO A 28 15.04 -22.13 0.96
CA PRO A 28 15.13 -22.51 2.36
C PRO A 28 16.13 -23.64 2.65
N SER A 29 16.51 -24.41 1.61
CA SER A 29 17.51 -25.47 1.70
C SER A 29 18.91 -25.02 1.28
N GLY A 30 19.04 -23.79 0.79
CA GLY A 30 20.29 -23.20 0.34
C GLY A 30 21.14 -22.62 1.48
N PRO A 31 22.36 -22.16 1.17
CA PRO A 31 23.22 -21.49 2.15
C PRO A 31 22.55 -20.20 2.65
N ALA A 32 22.64 -19.96 3.95
CA ALA A 32 22.14 -18.72 4.54
C ALA A 32 22.95 -17.50 4.05
N GLY A 33 22.27 -16.36 3.92
CA GLY A 33 22.86 -15.07 3.54
C GLY A 33 22.42 -14.55 2.16
N PRO A 34 22.85 -13.33 1.79
CA PRO A 34 22.32 -12.59 0.64
C PRO A 34 22.75 -13.17 -0.73
N HIS A 35 23.76 -14.03 -0.80
CA HIS A 35 24.36 -14.42 -2.09
C HIS A 35 23.75 -15.69 -2.71
N GLY A 36 22.45 -15.93 -2.51
CA GLY A 36 21.77 -17.13 -3.01
C GLY A 36 20.35 -16.94 -3.53
N SER A 37 19.74 -15.78 -3.31
CA SER A 37 18.37 -15.56 -3.77
C SER A 37 18.26 -15.54 -5.28
N ARG A 38 17.22 -16.21 -5.78
CA ARG A 38 16.79 -16.19 -7.18
C ARG A 38 15.76 -15.09 -7.44
N VAL A 39 15.37 -14.35 -6.41
CA VAL A 39 14.42 -13.25 -6.47
C VAL A 39 15.18 -11.93 -6.58
N GLN A 40 14.63 -11.00 -7.36
CA GLN A 40 15.19 -9.67 -7.54
C GLN A 40 15.41 -8.96 -6.19
N PHE A 41 16.43 -8.11 -6.11
CA PHE A 41 16.82 -7.36 -4.90
C PHE A 41 17.28 -8.26 -3.74
N ILE A 42 17.69 -9.49 -4.03
CA ILE A 42 18.24 -10.41 -3.03
C ILE A 42 17.17 -10.77 -1.97
N LEU A 43 15.91 -10.84 -2.37
CA LEU A 43 14.82 -11.03 -1.40
C LEU A 43 14.65 -12.50 -1.00
N THR A 44 14.25 -12.75 0.24
CA THR A 44 13.94 -14.09 0.76
C THR A 44 12.66 -14.68 0.15
N ALA A 45 11.77 -13.85 -0.36
CA ALA A 45 10.52 -14.25 -1.00
C ALA A 45 10.11 -13.24 -2.08
N ARG A 46 9.12 -13.61 -2.91
CA ARG A 46 8.65 -12.75 -4.01
C ARG A 46 8.03 -11.45 -3.50
N TYR A 47 8.37 -10.36 -4.17
CA TYR A 47 7.77 -9.04 -3.97
C TYR A 47 7.60 -8.32 -5.32
N THR A 48 6.36 -8.16 -5.74
CA THR A 48 6.01 -7.42 -6.97
C THR A 48 5.91 -5.93 -6.65
N THR A 49 6.65 -5.09 -7.37
CA THR A 49 6.69 -3.62 -7.13
C THR A 49 6.06 -2.81 -8.26
N VAL A 50 5.43 -3.48 -9.22
CA VAL A 50 4.88 -2.86 -10.43
C VAL A 50 3.36 -2.92 -10.39
N ASP A 51 2.72 -1.76 -10.52
CA ASP A 51 1.28 -1.62 -10.64
C ASP A 51 0.71 -2.41 -11.83
N GLY A 52 -0.57 -2.77 -11.74
CA GLY A 52 -1.29 -3.52 -12.76
C GLY A 52 -1.19 -5.04 -12.63
N SER A 53 -0.23 -5.53 -11.84
CA SER A 53 -0.13 -6.95 -11.48
C SER A 53 -1.25 -7.35 -10.52
N PRO A 54 -1.94 -8.49 -10.72
CA PRO A 54 -2.93 -8.98 -9.77
C PRO A 54 -2.31 -9.26 -8.41
N GLU A 55 -3.02 -8.92 -7.33
CA GLU A 55 -2.67 -9.37 -6.00
C GLU A 55 -2.80 -10.89 -5.88
N SER A 56 -1.83 -11.50 -5.19
CA SER A 56 -1.93 -12.87 -4.71
C SER A 56 -0.90 -13.12 -3.61
N VAL A 57 -1.11 -14.20 -2.84
CA VAL A 57 -0.13 -14.68 -1.86
C VAL A 57 1.26 -14.87 -2.48
N ALA A 58 1.33 -15.34 -3.73
CA ALA A 58 2.61 -15.56 -4.42
C ALA A 58 3.25 -14.27 -4.95
N ALA A 59 2.46 -13.23 -5.25
CA ALA A 59 2.98 -11.96 -5.76
C ALA A 59 3.60 -11.09 -4.67
N TYR A 60 3.07 -11.19 -3.45
CA TYR A 60 3.49 -10.44 -2.25
C TYR A 60 3.90 -11.36 -1.10
N GLU A 61 4.45 -12.53 -1.43
CA GLU A 61 4.84 -13.55 -0.47
C GLU A 61 5.71 -12.98 0.65
N LEU A 62 6.66 -12.11 0.30
CA LEU A 62 7.53 -11.43 1.26
C LEU A 62 6.74 -10.61 2.28
N CYS A 63 5.74 -9.85 1.85
CA CYS A 63 4.93 -9.03 2.77
C CYS A 63 4.10 -9.92 3.70
N TYR A 64 3.59 -11.04 3.16
CA TYR A 64 2.74 -11.96 3.89
C TYR A 64 3.50 -12.92 4.81
N THR A 65 4.84 -12.92 4.84
CA THR A 65 5.59 -13.60 5.90
C THR A 65 5.31 -12.97 7.26
N CYS A 66 5.18 -11.64 7.30
CA CYS A 66 4.96 -10.87 8.52
C CYS A 66 3.53 -10.37 8.68
N HIS A 67 2.86 -9.99 7.58
CA HIS A 67 1.50 -9.49 7.64
C HIS A 67 0.46 -10.58 7.34
N ASP A 68 -0.69 -10.50 8.00
CA ASP A 68 -1.84 -11.32 7.69
C ASP A 68 -2.60 -10.73 6.49
N ARG A 69 -2.65 -11.48 5.39
CA ARG A 69 -3.35 -11.06 4.16
C ARG A 69 -4.83 -10.75 4.42
N ASN A 70 -5.51 -11.50 5.27
CA ASN A 70 -6.92 -11.29 5.55
C ASN A 70 -7.13 -9.98 6.31
N LEU A 71 -6.25 -9.65 7.27
CA LEU A 71 -6.30 -8.37 7.97
C LEU A 71 -5.95 -7.21 7.03
N ILE A 72 -4.91 -7.34 6.22
CA ILE A 72 -4.52 -6.34 5.21
C ILE A 72 -5.70 -5.98 4.32
N LEU A 73 -6.42 -6.98 3.81
CA LEU A 73 -7.52 -6.77 2.87
C LEU A 73 -8.85 -6.48 3.57
N ASP A 74 -8.88 -6.46 4.91
CA ASP A 74 -10.05 -6.09 5.68
C ASP A 74 -10.10 -4.56 5.88
N SER A 75 -11.31 -4.00 5.86
CA SER A 75 -11.54 -2.56 6.01
C SER A 75 -11.19 -2.03 7.41
N THR A 76 -10.99 -2.89 8.40
CA THR A 76 -10.63 -2.51 9.79
C THR A 76 -9.19 -2.01 9.92
N VAL A 77 -8.31 -2.35 8.98
CA VAL A 77 -6.94 -1.82 8.92
C VAL A 77 -6.91 -0.49 8.19
N PHE A 78 -7.57 -0.41 7.02
CA PHE A 78 -7.79 0.81 6.24
C PHE A 78 -8.97 0.57 5.27
N PRO A 79 -10.00 1.43 5.20
CA PRO A 79 -11.29 1.04 4.60
C PRO A 79 -11.24 0.66 3.12
N GLU A 80 -10.32 1.24 2.35
CA GLU A 80 -10.19 1.04 0.90
C GLU A 80 -8.93 0.28 0.51
N HIS A 81 -8.31 -0.47 1.43
CA HIS A 81 -7.06 -1.15 1.12
C HIS A 81 -7.25 -2.22 0.04
N ARG A 82 -8.31 -3.03 0.17
CA ARG A 82 -8.70 -4.03 -0.85
C ARG A 82 -8.95 -3.39 -2.21
N LEU A 83 -9.67 -2.26 -2.24
CA LEU A 83 -9.96 -1.54 -3.48
C LEU A 83 -8.66 -1.18 -4.21
N HIS A 84 -7.69 -0.59 -3.52
CA HIS A 84 -6.44 -0.18 -4.16
C HIS A 84 -5.59 -1.38 -4.61
N VAL A 85 -5.47 -2.41 -3.79
CA VAL A 85 -4.55 -3.52 -4.04
C VAL A 85 -5.14 -4.56 -5.00
N GLU A 86 -6.41 -4.96 -4.84
CA GLU A 86 -7.03 -6.00 -5.69
C GLU A 86 -7.66 -5.41 -6.96
N GLU A 87 -8.47 -4.35 -6.82
CA GLU A 87 -9.25 -3.81 -7.95
C GLU A 87 -8.45 -2.82 -8.79
N ARG A 88 -7.74 -1.89 -8.15
CA ARG A 88 -6.90 -0.89 -8.84
C ARG A 88 -5.50 -1.39 -9.12
N ARG A 89 -5.12 -2.53 -8.53
CA ARG A 89 -3.84 -3.22 -8.73
C ARG A 89 -2.64 -2.32 -8.46
N ALA A 90 -2.78 -1.45 -7.47
CA ALA A 90 -1.64 -0.72 -6.92
C ALA A 90 -0.74 -1.70 -6.17
N SER A 91 0.55 -1.67 -6.46
CA SER A 91 1.53 -2.46 -5.71
C SER A 91 1.68 -1.92 -4.29
N CYS A 92 2.09 -2.77 -3.34
CA CYS A 92 2.42 -2.30 -2.00
C CYS A 92 3.48 -1.20 -2.03
N ALA A 93 4.45 -1.31 -2.95
CA ALA A 93 5.55 -0.35 -3.15
C ALA A 93 5.08 1.03 -3.60
N THR A 94 3.89 1.13 -4.19
CA THR A 94 3.34 2.39 -4.69
C THR A 94 2.99 3.33 -3.55
N CYS A 95 2.54 2.77 -2.43
CA CYS A 95 2.20 3.54 -1.22
C CYS A 95 3.25 3.38 -0.12
N HIS A 96 3.80 2.19 0.08
CA HIS A 96 4.66 1.85 1.21
C HIS A 96 6.15 1.78 0.82
N ASN A 97 7.00 2.29 1.71
CA ASN A 97 8.44 2.06 1.67
C ASN A 97 8.84 1.06 2.76
N ALA A 98 9.28 -0.13 2.35
CA ALA A 98 9.68 -1.20 3.27
C ALA A 98 10.89 -0.83 4.14
N HIS A 99 11.69 0.17 3.76
CA HIS A 99 12.82 0.64 4.55
C HIS A 99 12.45 1.71 5.59
N GLY A 100 11.18 2.10 5.69
CA GLY A 100 10.76 3.17 6.58
C GLY A 100 10.19 4.38 5.85
N SER A 101 9.53 5.20 6.64
CA SER A 101 9.03 6.52 6.26
C SER A 101 9.35 7.47 7.41
N VAL A 102 9.91 8.64 7.09
CA VAL A 102 10.36 9.60 8.12
C VAL A 102 9.27 10.61 8.50
N ASN A 103 8.29 10.81 7.63
CA ASN A 103 7.23 11.81 7.76
C ASN A 103 5.87 11.16 8.02
N ASN A 104 5.64 9.96 7.49
CA ASN A 104 4.32 9.34 7.55
C ASN A 104 4.31 8.03 8.35
N ARG A 105 3.21 7.82 9.08
CA ARG A 105 2.92 6.54 9.70
C ARG A 105 2.64 5.43 8.69
N ALA A 106 2.65 4.19 9.16
CA ALA A 106 2.40 2.99 8.35
C ALA A 106 3.28 2.89 7.10
N LEU A 107 4.50 3.44 7.15
CA LEU A 107 5.48 3.37 6.07
C LEU A 107 5.06 4.05 4.76
N ILE A 108 4.08 4.95 4.78
CA ILE A 108 3.58 5.61 3.57
C ILE A 108 4.62 6.60 3.02
N ARG A 109 4.92 6.56 1.72
CA ARG A 109 6.06 7.29 1.12
C ARG A 109 5.73 8.64 0.48
N PHE A 110 4.46 9.04 0.48
CA PHE A 110 4.03 10.27 -0.21
C PHE A 110 4.58 11.52 0.48
N GLY A 111 5.29 12.36 -0.30
CA GLY A 111 5.92 13.59 0.17
C GLY A 111 7.37 13.41 0.65
N GLU A 112 7.90 12.19 0.62
CA GLU A 112 9.29 11.90 1.03
C GLU A 112 10.24 11.77 -0.16
N GLU A 113 9.70 11.37 -1.32
CA GLU A 113 10.48 11.09 -2.51
C GLU A 113 10.06 11.99 -3.68
N THR A 114 11.03 12.33 -4.51
CA THR A 114 10.86 13.26 -5.62
C THR A 114 10.28 12.61 -6.88
N ILE A 115 10.32 11.28 -6.99
CA ILE A 115 9.82 10.53 -8.16
C ILE A 115 9.09 9.27 -7.69
N LEU A 116 7.79 9.22 -7.98
CA LEU A 116 6.96 8.04 -7.79
C LEU A 116 6.38 7.63 -9.15
N SER A 117 6.57 6.38 -9.54
CA SER A 117 5.91 5.86 -10.73
C SER A 117 4.42 5.66 -10.41
N GLY A 118 3.53 6.13 -11.30
CA GLY A 118 2.08 5.95 -11.14
C GLY A 118 1.38 6.95 -10.21
N VAL A 119 2.13 7.80 -9.50
CA VAL A 119 1.60 8.83 -8.60
C VAL A 119 2.22 10.18 -8.91
N SER A 120 1.41 11.23 -8.95
CA SER A 120 1.89 12.61 -9.12
C SER A 120 1.32 13.53 -8.04
N PRO A 121 1.87 14.75 -7.87
CA PRO A 121 1.18 15.77 -7.11
C PRO A 121 -0.25 15.96 -7.62
N SER A 122 -1.14 16.29 -6.69
CA SER A 122 -2.53 16.61 -6.94
C SER A 122 -2.64 17.70 -8.01
N LEU A 123 -3.52 17.47 -9.00
CA LEU A 123 -3.75 18.43 -10.07
C LEU A 123 -4.41 19.72 -9.57
N SER A 124 -5.23 19.65 -8.52
CA SER A 124 -5.92 20.82 -7.97
C SER A 124 -5.09 21.60 -6.95
N THR A 125 -4.25 20.92 -6.16
CA THR A 125 -3.52 21.57 -5.05
C THR A 125 -2.01 21.64 -5.24
N GLY A 126 -1.44 20.89 -6.19
CA GLY A 126 0.00 20.77 -6.40
C GLY A 126 0.74 20.03 -5.28
N ARG A 127 0.03 19.46 -4.31
CA ARG A 127 0.61 18.74 -3.16
C ARG A 127 0.76 17.25 -3.47
N LEU A 128 1.79 16.62 -2.90
CA LEU A 128 1.99 15.17 -2.88
C LEU A 128 2.21 14.73 -1.44
N VAL A 129 1.13 14.51 -0.68
CA VAL A 129 1.19 14.27 0.77
C VAL A 129 0.11 13.29 1.22
N PHE A 130 0.43 12.48 2.22
CA PHE A 130 -0.53 11.74 3.02
C PHE A 130 -0.53 12.28 4.45
N GLU A 131 -1.68 12.72 4.95
CA GLU A 131 -1.83 13.25 6.31
C GLU A 131 -2.62 12.25 7.16
N SER A 132 -2.06 11.80 8.28
CA SER A 132 -2.75 10.85 9.15
C SER A 132 -2.23 10.88 10.59
N ASP A 133 -3.09 11.27 11.52
CA ASP A 133 -2.81 11.29 12.96
C ASP A 133 -3.30 10.02 13.68
N VAL A 134 -4.11 9.19 13.02
CA VAL A 134 -4.79 8.05 13.63
C VAL A 134 -4.59 6.79 12.79
N ALA A 135 -4.50 5.66 13.47
CA ALA A 135 -4.44 4.36 12.81
C ALA A 135 -5.68 4.11 11.92
N GLY A 136 -5.44 3.61 10.71
CA GLY A 136 -6.48 3.26 9.73
C GLY A 136 -7.26 4.44 9.14
N SER A 137 -6.75 5.66 9.26
CA SER A 137 -7.32 6.84 8.59
C SER A 137 -6.26 7.63 7.84
N GLY A 138 -6.69 8.59 7.03
CA GLY A 138 -5.80 9.60 6.49
C GLY A 138 -6.44 10.42 5.38
N THR A 139 -5.78 11.50 5.00
CA THR A 139 -6.17 12.35 3.88
C THR A 139 -5.07 12.37 2.83
N CYS A 140 -5.41 12.02 1.61
CA CYS A 140 -4.50 12.08 0.46
C CYS A 140 -4.62 13.43 -0.24
N TYR A 141 -3.47 13.95 -0.66
CA TYR A 141 -3.30 15.04 -1.62
C TYR A 141 -2.36 14.55 -2.71
N LEU A 142 -2.91 13.93 -3.76
CA LEU A 142 -2.15 13.32 -4.85
C LEU A 142 -3.04 13.02 -6.05
N THR A 143 -2.45 12.68 -7.19
CA THR A 143 -3.18 12.11 -8.33
C THR A 143 -2.74 10.67 -8.56
N CYS A 144 -3.72 9.75 -8.63
CA CYS A 144 -3.52 8.32 -8.81
C CYS A 144 -4.56 7.75 -9.78
N HIS A 145 -4.17 6.86 -10.68
CA HIS A 145 -5.04 6.31 -11.73
C HIS A 145 -5.78 7.38 -12.58
N GLY A 146 -5.21 8.59 -12.69
CA GLY A 146 -5.81 9.74 -13.37
C GLY A 146 -6.89 10.48 -12.55
N TRP A 147 -7.11 10.09 -11.29
CA TRP A 147 -8.05 10.74 -10.38
C TRP A 147 -7.29 11.63 -9.39
N ASP A 148 -7.81 12.83 -9.16
CA ASP A 148 -7.26 13.75 -8.16
C ASP A 148 -7.89 13.49 -6.79
N HIS A 149 -7.05 13.16 -5.82
CA HIS A 149 -7.40 12.92 -4.43
C HIS A 149 -6.96 14.15 -3.63
N ALA A 150 -7.80 15.19 -3.53
CA ALA A 150 -7.43 16.44 -2.83
C ALA A 150 -8.63 17.30 -2.35
N PRO A 151 -8.94 17.29 -1.04
CA PRO A 151 -8.64 16.20 -0.13
C PRO A 151 -9.55 14.99 -0.44
N ALA A 152 -8.97 13.79 -0.42
CA ALA A 152 -9.74 12.55 -0.26
C ALA A 152 -9.43 11.98 1.11
N THR A 153 -10.45 11.82 1.95
CA THR A 153 -10.29 11.40 3.35
C THR A 153 -10.86 10.01 3.56
N TYR A 154 -10.18 9.23 4.40
CA TYR A 154 -10.42 7.81 4.63
C TYR A 154 -10.46 7.49 6.13
N GLY A 155 -11.23 6.49 6.52
CA GLY A 155 -11.36 6.04 7.92
C GLY A 155 -12.06 7.06 8.82
N ALA A 156 -11.76 7.03 10.12
CA ALA A 156 -12.39 7.90 11.13
C ALA A 156 -12.14 9.41 10.93
N ALA A 157 -11.25 9.79 10.02
CA ALA A 157 -11.06 11.17 9.58
C ALA A 157 -12.13 11.62 8.58
N SER A 158 -12.93 10.70 8.02
CA SER A 158 -13.99 11.03 7.08
C SER A 158 -15.18 11.60 7.85
N PRO A 159 -15.50 12.91 7.76
CA PRO A 159 -16.83 13.32 8.13
C PRO A 159 -17.78 12.58 7.19
N SER A 160 -18.85 12.01 7.74
CA SER A 160 -19.89 11.31 7.00
C SER A 160 -20.50 12.24 5.95
N LEU A 161 -19.94 12.24 4.74
CA LEU A 161 -20.49 12.93 3.59
C LEU A 161 -21.30 11.92 2.76
N GLU A 162 -22.38 11.44 3.35
CA GLU A 162 -23.42 10.62 2.71
C GLU A 162 -24.10 11.35 1.51
N THR A 163 -23.79 12.62 1.21
CA THR A 163 -24.67 13.40 0.30
C THR A 163 -24.02 14.42 -0.65
N ALA A 164 -22.70 14.47 -0.85
CA ALA A 164 -22.18 15.50 -1.74
C ALA A 164 -20.90 15.14 -2.49
N ARG A 165 -21.00 14.36 -3.58
CA ARG A 165 -20.40 14.69 -4.90
C ARG A 165 -21.17 13.99 -6.03
N PRO A 166 -21.81 14.71 -6.97
CA PRO A 166 -22.13 14.12 -8.27
C PRO A 166 -20.84 13.79 -9.01
N ASN A 167 -20.85 12.70 -9.78
CA ASN A 167 -19.76 12.29 -10.66
C ASN A 167 -19.32 13.46 -11.57
N PRO A 168 -18.10 14.03 -11.41
CA PRO A 168 -17.66 15.15 -12.25
C PRO A 168 -17.24 14.69 -13.67
N TYR A 169 -17.18 13.39 -13.94
CA TYR A 169 -16.81 12.83 -15.24
C TYR A 169 -17.78 11.71 -15.68
N PRO A 170 -18.98 12.05 -16.19
CA PRO A 170 -19.91 11.05 -16.73
C PRO A 170 -19.37 10.30 -17.96
N ASN A 171 -18.28 10.79 -18.57
CA ASN A 171 -17.69 10.26 -19.81
C ASN A 171 -16.27 9.67 -19.65
N ALA A 172 -15.78 9.43 -18.43
CA ALA A 172 -14.59 8.60 -18.26
C ALA A 172 -14.92 7.18 -18.75
N ILE A 173 -14.28 6.79 -19.85
CA ILE A 173 -14.49 5.52 -20.56
C ILE A 173 -14.46 4.38 -19.53
N ARG A 174 -15.62 3.76 -19.30
CA ARG A 174 -15.66 2.47 -18.59
C ARG A 174 -14.80 1.50 -19.39
N PRO A 175 -13.84 0.77 -18.78
CA PRO A 175 -13.19 -0.33 -19.49
C PRO A 175 -14.30 -1.25 -20.01
N ARG A 176 -14.25 -1.57 -21.31
CA ARG A 176 -15.20 -2.49 -21.93
C ARG A 176 -15.15 -3.79 -21.12
N THR A 177 -16.27 -4.15 -20.52
CA THR A 177 -16.53 -5.55 -20.17
C THR A 177 -16.49 -6.33 -21.46
N GLU A 178 -15.44 -7.13 -21.64
CA GLU A 178 -15.36 -8.12 -22.72
C GLU A 178 -16.48 -9.15 -22.55
N ARG A 179 -17.03 -9.59 -23.68
CA ARG A 179 -18.07 -10.63 -23.80
C ARG A 179 -17.50 -12.00 -23.52
#